data_AF-A0A2V1B5I8-F1
#
_entry.id   AF-A0A2V1B5I8-F1
#
_cell.length_a   1.000
_cell.length_b   1.000
_cell.length_c   1.000
_cell.angle_alpha   90.00
_cell.angle_beta   90.00
_cell.angle_gamma   90.00
#
_symmetry.space_group_name_H-M   'P 1'
#
loop_
_entity.id
_entity.type
_entity.pdbx_description
1 polymer ?
#
loop_
_entity_poly.entity_id
_entity_poly.type
_entity_poly.pdbx_seq_one_letter_code
_entity_poly.pdbx_strand_id
1 'polypeptide(L)' 'MSGEETEEDYIKVKGVKLFPAVDSERKITGRGKSIIVYDPNAPMDTEPYWKHHSVTQYGTGTVPAGYVVRVIGASVKFT' A
#
# COMPACT_ATOMS: atom_id res chain seq x y z
N MET A 1 16.80 19.91 -3.61
CA MET A 1 16.74 19.12 -4.86
C MET A 1 15.52 18.22 -4.76
N SER A 2 14.40 18.64 -5.31
CA SER A 2 13.20 17.79 -5.44
C SER A 2 13.48 16.81 -6.57
N GLY A 3 13.85 15.58 -6.24
CA GLY A 3 13.86 14.50 -7.23
C GLY A 3 12.43 14.34 -7.74
N GLU A 4 12.23 14.54 -9.04
CA GLU A 4 10.97 14.16 -9.68
C GLU A 4 10.80 12.65 -9.50
N GLU A 5 9.89 12.23 -8.62
CA GLU A 5 9.46 10.84 -8.58
C GLU A 5 8.70 10.55 -9.89
N THR A 6 9.35 9.87 -10.82
CA THR A 6 8.70 9.45 -12.06
C THR A 6 7.78 8.26 -11.77
N GLU A 7 6.70 8.09 -12.55
CA GLU A 7 5.76 6.96 -12.39
C GLU A 7 6.42 5.57 -12.55
N GLU A 8 7.68 5.52 -12.97
CA GLU A 8 8.48 4.30 -13.15
C GLU A 8 8.85 3.64 -11.81
N ASP A 9 8.92 4.41 -10.73
CA ASP A 9 9.20 3.90 -9.38
C ASP A 9 8.03 3.09 -8.78
N TYR A 10 6.84 3.17 -9.39
CA TYR A 10 5.63 2.57 -8.85
C TYR A 10 5.39 1.16 -9.42
N ILE A 11 5.14 0.23 -8.51
CA ILE A 11 4.70 -1.12 -8.83
C ILE A 11 3.24 -1.04 -9.31
N LYS A 12 3.01 -1.29 -10.60
CA LYS A 12 1.68 -1.30 -11.22
C LYS A 12 0.98 -2.65 -11.02
N VAL A 13 -0.10 -2.68 -10.26
CA VAL A 13 -0.92 -3.87 -10.01
C VAL A 13 -2.25 -3.75 -10.78
N LYS A 14 -2.41 -4.52 -11.86
CA LYS A 14 -3.66 -4.51 -12.66
C LYS A 14 -4.80 -5.31 -12.03
N GLY A 15 -4.49 -6.40 -11.33
CA GLY A 15 -5.44 -7.29 -10.67
C GLY A 15 -5.40 -7.13 -9.15
N VAL A 16 -5.35 -8.25 -8.42
CA VAL A 16 -5.09 -8.29 -6.98
C VAL A 16 -3.66 -8.76 -6.75
N LYS A 17 -2.93 -8.06 -5.87
CA LYS A 17 -1.64 -8.52 -5.36
C LYS A 17 -1.61 -8.37 -3.84
N LEU A 18 -1.17 -9.43 -3.17
CA LEU A 18 -0.84 -9.39 -1.74
C LEU A 18 0.67 -9.30 -1.62
N PHE A 19 1.17 -8.23 -1.02
CA PHE A 19 2.56 -8.09 -0.63
C PHE A 19 2.74 -8.74 0.75
N PRO A 20 3.82 -9.51 0.95
CA PRO A 20 4.07 -10.17 2.22
C PRO A 20 4.31 -9.14 3.34
N ALA A 21 4.32 -9.64 4.58
CA ALA A 21 4.60 -8.81 5.73
C ALA A 21 5.99 -8.16 5.61
N VAL A 22 6.10 -6.91 6.04
CA VAL A 22 7.39 -6.20 6.05
C VAL A 22 8.14 -6.50 7.36
N ASP A 23 9.46 -6.71 7.26
CA ASP A 23 10.31 -7.01 8.44
C ASP A 23 10.54 -5.79 9.35
N SER A 24 10.38 -4.59 8.79
CA SER A 24 10.51 -3.31 9.49
C SER A 24 9.43 -2.35 9.01
N GLU A 25 9.14 -1.32 9.81
CA GLU A 25 8.22 -0.26 9.38
C GLU A 25 8.68 0.35 8.06
N ARG A 26 7.72 0.56 7.14
CA ARG A 26 7.93 1.23 5.85
C ARG A 26 6.80 2.19 5.54
N LYS A 27 7.03 3.13 4.65
CA LYS A 27 5.95 3.92 4.05
C LYS A 27 5.45 3.25 2.78
N ILE A 28 4.17 3.45 2.51
CA ILE A 28 3.57 3.12 1.23
C ILE A 28 2.87 4.35 0.67
N THR A 29 3.17 4.71 -0.56
CA THR A 29 2.46 5.75 -1.31
C THR A 29 1.79 5.10 -2.51
N GLY A 30 0.54 5.44 -2.79
CA GLY A 30 -0.12 4.91 -3.99
C GLY A 30 -1.48 5.52 -4.29
N ARG A 31 -1.98 5.19 -5.48
CA ARG A 31 -3.32 5.52 -5.96
C ARG A 31 -3.91 4.35 -6.74
N GLY A 32 -5.23 4.22 -6.74
CA GLY A 32 -5.96 3.22 -7.52
C GLY A 32 -7.24 2.77 -6.82
N LYS A 33 -7.74 1.60 -7.23
CA LYS A 33 -9.04 1.08 -6.76
C LYS A 33 -9.03 0.75 -5.27
N SER A 34 -7.98 0.08 -4.77
CA SER A 34 -7.87 -0.20 -3.34
C SER A 34 -6.44 -0.54 -2.93
N ILE A 35 -5.97 0.07 -1.85
CA ILE A 35 -4.75 -0.27 -1.12
C ILE A 35 -5.14 -0.43 0.34
N ILE A 36 -4.82 -1.56 0.96
CA ILE A 36 -5.19 -1.87 2.34
C ILE A 36 -3.97 -2.44 3.05
N VAL A 37 -3.65 -1.87 4.20
CA VAL A 37 -2.63 -2.34 5.15
C VAL A 37 -3.36 -2.93 6.35
N TYR A 38 -3.06 -4.18 6.70
CA TYR A 38 -3.71 -4.85 7.81
C TYR A 38 -2.78 -5.86 8.48
N ASP A 39 -3.06 -6.17 9.75
CA ASP A 39 -2.38 -7.24 10.48
C ASP A 39 -2.95 -8.58 9.99
N PRO A 40 -2.14 -9.46 9.39
CA PRO A 40 -2.63 -10.75 8.92
C PRO A 40 -3.09 -11.70 10.05
N ASN A 41 -2.73 -11.41 11.31
CA ASN A 41 -3.10 -12.22 12.47
C ASN A 41 -4.30 -11.66 13.24
N ALA A 42 -4.77 -10.46 12.89
CA ALA A 42 -5.93 -9.87 13.53
C ALA A 42 -7.23 -10.60 13.12
N PRO A 43 -8.26 -10.64 14.00
CA PRO A 43 -9.59 -11.11 13.65
C PRO A 43 -10.16 -10.43 12.39
N MET A 44 -10.97 -11.16 11.60
CA MET A 44 -11.48 -10.68 10.30
C MET A 44 -12.35 -9.41 10.37
N ASP A 45 -12.93 -9.12 11.54
CA ASP A 45 -13.75 -7.93 11.82
C ASP A 45 -12.91 -6.73 12.29
N THR A 46 -11.60 -6.90 12.45
CA THR A 46 -10.71 -5.80 12.83
C THR A 46 -10.56 -4.81 11.67
N GLU A 47 -10.67 -3.52 11.97
CA GLU A 47 -10.45 -2.49 10.97
C GLU A 47 -9.00 -2.54 10.43
N PRO A 48 -8.80 -2.34 9.12
CA PRO A 48 -7.46 -2.21 8.57
C PRO A 48 -6.72 -1.03 9.20
N TYR A 49 -5.42 -1.21 9.42
CA TYR A 49 -4.55 -0.16 9.94
C TYR A 49 -4.56 1.09 9.06
N TRP A 50 -4.58 0.88 7.74
CA TRP A 50 -4.70 1.97 6.78
C TRP A 50 -5.37 1.49 5.51
N LYS A 51 -6.16 2.37 4.87
CA LYS A 51 -6.79 2.10 3.58
C LYS A 51 -6.82 3.36 2.72
N HIS A 52 -6.66 3.17 1.40
CA HIS A 52 -6.76 4.24 0.42
C HIS A 52 -7.51 3.79 -0.83
N HIS A 53 -8.45 4.61 -1.28
CA HIS A 53 -9.43 4.29 -2.33
C HIS A 53 -9.65 5.47 -3.27
N SER A 54 -8.58 5.93 -3.94
CA SER A 54 -8.67 7.01 -4.91
C SER A 54 -7.83 6.70 -6.13
N VAL A 55 -8.47 6.67 -7.31
CA VAL A 55 -7.79 6.48 -8.60
C VAL A 55 -7.07 7.73 -9.07
N THR A 56 -7.43 8.91 -8.55
CA THR A 56 -6.88 10.20 -8.97
C THR A 56 -5.86 10.76 -7.98
N GLN A 57 -6.02 10.50 -6.69
CA GLN A 57 -5.19 11.08 -5.64
C GLN A 57 -4.25 10.04 -5.04
N TYR A 58 -2.98 10.42 -4.85
CA TYR A 58 -2.04 9.63 -4.07
C TYR A 58 -2.36 9.77 -2.58
N GLY A 59 -2.26 8.66 -1.87
CA GLY A 59 -2.30 8.60 -0.41
C GLY A 59 -1.03 7.94 0.10
N THR A 60 -0.50 8.45 1.21
CA THR A 60 0.66 7.87 1.90
C THR A 60 0.22 7.33 3.26
N GLY A 61 0.61 6.10 3.54
CA GLY A 61 0.38 5.41 4.81
C GLY A 61 1.65 4.79 5.37
N THR A 62 1.57 4.34 6.62
CA THR A 62 2.60 3.51 7.24
C THR A 62 2.22 2.04 7.11
N VAL A 63 3.21 1.18 6.88
CA VAL A 63 3.12 -0.28 6.96
C VAL A 63 3.96 -0.71 8.16
N PRO A 64 3.35 -1.01 9.31
CA PRO A 64 4.10 -1.49 10.48
C PRO A 64 4.78 -2.84 10.21
N ALA A 65 5.82 -3.17 10.98
CA ALA A 65 6.45 -4.48 10.92
C ALA A 65 5.42 -5.60 11.18
N GLY A 66 5.47 -6.67 10.37
CA GLY A 66 4.51 -7.77 10.44
C GLY A 66 3.20 -7.56 9.67
N TYR A 67 2.91 -6.35 9.18
CA TYR A 67 1.67 -6.06 8.44
C TYR A 67 1.84 -6.34 6.95
N VAL A 68 0.76 -6.84 6.33
CA VAL A 68 0.68 -7.13 4.90
C VAL A 68 -0.02 -6.01 4.14
N VAL A 69 0.22 -5.92 2.83
CA VAL A 69 -0.46 -4.95 1.95
C VAL A 69 -1.22 -5.66 0.84
N ARG A 70 -2.54 -5.45 0.79
CA ARG A 70 -3.37 -5.87 -0.33
C ARG A 70 -3.61 -4.70 -1.28
N VAL A 71 -3.29 -4.92 -2.55
CA VAL A 71 -3.40 -3.92 -3.61
C VAL A 71 -4.30 -4.46 -4.72
N ILE A 72 -5.27 -3.66 -5.14
CA ILE A 72 -6.20 -3.98 -6.23
C ILE A 72 -6.22 -2.82 -7.22
N GLY A 73 -5.87 -3.08 -8.49
CA GLY A 73 -6.00 -2.11 -9.57
C GLY A 73 -5.36 -0.75 -9.23
N ALA A 74 -4.11 -0.75 -8.80
CA ALA A 74 -3.44 0.42 -8.21
C ALA A 74 -1.93 0.42 -8.49
N SER A 75 -1.32 1.59 -8.34
CA SER A 75 0.11 1.83 -8.41
C SER A 75 0.62 2.17 -7.02
N VAL A 76 1.65 1.46 -6.54
CA VAL A 76 2.22 1.64 -5.18
C VAL A 76 3.74 1.71 -5.19
N LYS A 77 4.31 2.51 -4.29
CA LYS A 77 5.75 2.62 -4.01
C LYS A 77 5.97 2.41 -2.51
N PHE A 78 6.96 1.59 -2.15
CA PHE A 78 7.38 1.39 -0.77
C PHE A 78 8.71 2.12 -0.54
N THR A 79 8.85 2.84 0.58
CA THR A 79 10.08 3.57 0.95
C THR A 79 10.42 3.34 2.41
#